data_AF-A0A8H8JKJ1-F1
#
_entry.id   AF-A0A8H8JKJ1-F1
#
_cell.length_a   1.000
_cell.length_b   1.000
_cell.length_c   1.000
_cell.angle_alpha   90.00
_cell.angle_beta   90.00
_cell.angle_gamma   90.00
#
_symmetry.space_group_name_H-M   'P 1'
#
loop_
_entity.id
_entity.type
_entity.pdbx_description
1 polymer ?
#
loop_
_entity_poly.entity_id
_entity_poly.type
_entity_poly.pdbx_seq_one_letter_code
_entity_poly.pdbx_strand_id
1 'polypeptide(L)'
;MPLVPRVSPATRQPTLAYHVHTTAGHFVDSAGRVLLFRGINLSGCKTPPGRPTHQADWETAESGRESFVGRPLNLDDGSADVHLARLRSWGFNFIRFAFTWEAIEHEGPGKYDYDYIAYTVRVLRRCKDFGFRVYMNPHQDVWSRFSGGSGAPY
;
A
#
# COMPACT_ATOMS: atom_id res chain seq x y z
N MET A 1 -11.16 -28.09 11.83
CA MET A 1 -11.03 -26.72 11.28
C MET A 1 -10.41 -25.83 12.34
N PRO A 2 -9.56 -24.86 11.99
CA PRO A 2 -8.93 -23.97 12.98
C PRO A 2 -9.99 -23.20 13.77
N LEU A 3 -9.81 -23.07 15.09
CA LEU A 3 -10.66 -22.22 15.92
C LEU A 3 -10.43 -20.76 15.54
N VAL A 4 -11.51 -20.07 15.15
CA VAL A 4 -11.45 -18.67 14.76
C VAL A 4 -11.73 -17.77 15.96
N PRO A 5 -10.82 -16.85 16.31
CA PRO A 5 -11.04 -15.90 17.40
C PRO A 5 -12.27 -15.02 17.14
N ARG A 6 -13.20 -14.98 18.10
CA ARG A 6 -14.38 -14.10 18.07
C ARG A 6 -14.15 -12.74 18.74
N VAL A 7 -13.05 -12.61 19.48
CA VAL A 7 -12.68 -11.40 20.23
C VAL A 7 -11.21 -11.10 19.95
N SER A 8 -10.90 -9.83 19.69
CA SER A 8 -9.54 -9.35 19.50
C SER A 8 -8.77 -9.38 20.83
N PRO A 9 -7.56 -9.97 20.89
CA PRO A 9 -6.76 -9.94 22.10
C PRO A 9 -6.22 -8.53 22.42
N ALA A 10 -6.06 -7.68 21.41
CA ALA A 10 -5.51 -6.32 21.56
C ALA A 10 -6.57 -5.32 22.05
N THR A 11 -7.77 -5.36 21.48
CA THR A 11 -8.83 -4.38 21.77
C THR A 11 -9.94 -4.90 22.68
N ARG A 12 -10.00 -6.21 22.92
CA ARG A 12 -11.10 -6.91 23.63
C ARG A 12 -12.48 -6.77 22.97
N GLN A 13 -12.54 -6.24 21.75
CA GLN A 13 -13.78 -6.09 20.98
C GLN A 13 -14.06 -7.33 20.11
N PRO A 14 -15.34 -7.57 19.71
CA PRO A 14 -15.67 -8.61 18.75
C PRO A 14 -14.89 -8.47 17.44
N THR A 15 -14.49 -9.61 16.86
CA THR A 15 -13.85 -9.62 15.54
C THR A 15 -14.89 -9.42 14.45
N LEU A 16 -14.53 -8.63 13.43
CA LEU A 16 -15.41 -8.30 12.32
C LEU A 16 -15.24 -9.31 11.19
N ALA A 17 -16.31 -9.55 10.41
CA ALA A 17 -16.36 -10.60 9.39
C ALA A 17 -15.28 -10.49 8.29
N TYR A 18 -14.70 -9.30 8.09
CA TYR A 18 -13.65 -9.07 7.11
C TYR A 18 -12.23 -9.30 7.65
N HIS A 19 -12.08 -9.51 8.96
CA HIS A 19 -10.77 -9.78 9.57
C HIS A 19 -10.15 -11.07 9.04
N VAL A 20 -8.82 -11.09 9.05
CA VAL A 20 -8.01 -12.26 8.78
C VAL A 20 -7.32 -12.62 10.08
N HIS A 21 -7.36 -13.89 10.42
CA HIS A 21 -6.78 -14.45 11.63
C HIS A 21 -5.60 -15.34 11.27
N THR A 22 -4.59 -15.39 12.12
CA THR A 22 -3.49 -16.35 12.05
C THR A 22 -3.70 -17.41 13.11
N THR A 23 -4.01 -18.65 12.72
CA THR A 23 -4.25 -19.76 13.65
C THR A 23 -3.80 -21.06 13.01
N ALA A 24 -3.17 -21.94 13.82
CA ALA A 24 -2.63 -23.22 13.36
C ALA A 24 -1.76 -23.13 12.07
N GLY A 25 -0.95 -22.07 11.94
CA GLY A 25 -0.10 -21.86 10.75
C GLY A 25 -0.81 -21.39 9.49
N HIS A 26 -2.09 -21.02 9.57
CA HIS A 26 -2.89 -20.58 8.43
C HIS A 26 -3.43 -19.16 8.61
N PHE A 27 -3.60 -18.46 7.48
CA PHE A 27 -4.53 -17.33 7.40
C PHE A 27 -5.95 -17.87 7.27
N VAL A 28 -6.85 -17.42 8.13
CA VAL A 28 -8.23 -17.90 8.21
C VAL A 28 -9.19 -16.72 8.29
N ASP A 29 -10.30 -16.77 7.58
CA ASP A 29 -11.36 -15.76 7.74
C ASP A 29 -12.30 -16.05 8.92
N SER A 30 -13.21 -15.13 9.18
CA SER A 30 -14.19 -15.26 10.27
C SER A 30 -15.17 -16.45 10.10
N ALA A 31 -15.24 -17.06 8.91
CA ALA A 31 -16.06 -18.23 8.64
C ALA A 31 -15.28 -19.56 8.79
N GLY A 32 -13.99 -19.51 9.12
CA GLY A 32 -13.16 -20.71 9.32
C GLY A 32 -12.50 -21.24 8.05
N ARG A 33 -12.57 -20.51 6.93
CA ARG A 33 -11.94 -20.92 5.67
C ARG A 33 -10.46 -20.53 5.68
N VAL A 34 -9.60 -21.46 5.27
CA VAL A 34 -8.18 -21.16 5.03
C VAL A 34 -8.06 -20.30 3.78
N LEU A 35 -7.38 -19.17 3.90
CA LEU A 35 -7.15 -18.22 2.83
C LEU A 35 -5.79 -18.46 2.18
N LEU A 36 -5.78 -18.59 0.86
CA LEU A 36 -4.56 -18.58 0.05
C LEU A 36 -4.44 -17.24 -0.67
N PHE A 37 -3.42 -16.46 -0.30
CA PHE A 37 -3.13 -15.19 -0.95
C PHE A 37 -2.23 -15.41 -2.15
N ARG A 38 -2.77 -15.20 -3.35
CA ARG A 38 -2.04 -15.19 -4.61
C ARG A 38 -2.06 -13.76 -5.11
N GLY A 39 -0.92 -13.10 -5.05
CA GLY A 39 -0.85 -11.67 -5.25
C GLY A 39 0.33 -11.19 -6.04
N ILE A 40 0.34 -9.87 -6.23
CA ILE A 40 1.38 -9.13 -6.92
C ILE A 40 1.80 -7.90 -6.11
N ASN A 41 2.97 -7.36 -6.43
CA ASN A 41 3.38 -6.05 -5.95
C ASN A 41 2.76 -4.95 -6.82
N LEU A 42 2.25 -3.92 -6.17
CA LEU A 42 1.86 -2.67 -6.82
C LEU A 42 2.81 -1.58 -6.31
N SER A 43 3.86 -1.29 -7.08
CA SER A 43 5.08 -0.61 -6.61
C SER A 43 5.50 0.61 -7.44
N GLY A 44 4.54 1.47 -7.82
CA GLY A 44 4.80 2.66 -8.64
C GLY A 44 4.98 3.98 -7.87
N CYS A 45 4.86 3.97 -6.55
CA CYS A 45 4.84 5.17 -5.68
C CYS A 45 6.05 5.25 -4.73
N LYS A 46 7.19 4.67 -5.12
CA LYS A 46 8.44 4.76 -4.33
C LYS A 46 9.20 6.06 -4.58
N THR A 47 8.92 6.74 -5.69
CA THR A 47 9.55 8.00 -6.10
C THR A 47 8.48 8.97 -6.58
N PRO A 48 8.71 10.29 -6.48
CA PRO A 48 7.80 11.27 -7.06
C PRO A 48 7.68 11.08 -8.58
N PRO A 49 6.53 11.42 -9.21
CA PRO A 49 6.37 11.39 -10.65
C PRO A 49 7.44 12.22 -11.36
N GLY A 50 8.14 11.62 -12.33
CA GLY A 50 9.18 12.31 -13.11
C GLY A 50 10.49 12.54 -12.37
N ARG A 51 10.66 12.03 -11.14
CA ARG A 51 11.88 12.18 -10.31
C ARG A 51 12.56 10.84 -10.08
N PRO A 52 13.28 10.29 -11.07
CA PRO A 52 13.98 9.02 -10.89
C PRO A 52 15.16 9.19 -9.91
N THR A 53 15.52 8.11 -9.21
CA THR A 53 16.53 8.14 -8.13
C THR A 53 17.93 8.56 -8.59
N HIS A 54 18.28 8.30 -9.86
CA HIS A 54 19.57 8.69 -10.45
C HIS A 54 19.66 10.18 -10.80
N GLN A 55 18.57 10.95 -10.64
CA GLN A 55 18.52 12.40 -10.84
C GLN A 55 18.14 13.10 -9.53
N ALA A 56 18.71 12.63 -8.42
CA ALA A 56 18.45 13.23 -7.11
C ALA A 56 18.92 14.69 -7.10
N ASP A 57 18.00 15.59 -6.76
CA ASP A 57 18.23 17.03 -6.61
C ASP A 57 18.02 17.39 -5.14
N TRP A 58 19.11 17.77 -4.48
CA TRP A 58 19.14 18.12 -3.06
C TRP A 58 18.33 19.39 -2.75
N GLU A 59 18.29 20.37 -3.66
CA GLU A 59 17.56 21.63 -3.43
C GLU A 59 16.05 21.40 -3.44
N THR A 60 15.57 20.59 -4.40
CA THR A 60 14.15 20.21 -4.44
C THR A 60 13.76 19.41 -3.20
N ALA A 61 14.65 18.51 -2.74
CA ALA A 61 14.44 17.70 -1.54
C ALA A 61 14.24 18.55 -0.29
N GLU A 62 15.20 19.43 0.01
CA GLU A 62 15.17 20.30 1.19
C GLU A 62 13.95 21.23 1.16
N SER A 63 13.48 21.60 -0.03
CA SER A 63 12.29 22.43 -0.15
C SER A 63 10.99 21.72 0.23
N GLY A 64 10.97 20.38 0.26
CA GLY A 64 9.77 19.60 0.57
C GLY A 64 8.63 19.82 -0.43
N ARG A 65 8.89 20.23 -1.67
CA ARG A 65 7.84 20.54 -2.66
C ARG A 65 7.50 19.38 -3.60
N GLU A 66 7.81 18.16 -3.18
CA GLU A 66 7.54 16.95 -3.98
C GLU A 66 6.11 16.46 -3.75
N SER A 67 5.54 15.76 -4.74
CA SER A 67 4.23 15.11 -4.56
C SER A 67 4.30 13.66 -5.02
N PHE A 68 3.65 12.78 -4.27
CA PHE A 68 3.56 11.35 -4.59
C PHE A 68 2.18 10.95 -5.11
N VAL A 69 1.26 11.91 -5.26
CA VAL A 69 -0.11 11.71 -5.76
C VAL A 69 -0.10 11.25 -7.22
N GLY A 70 -1.08 10.42 -7.60
CA GLY A 70 -1.27 9.95 -8.99
C GLY A 70 -0.45 8.71 -9.37
N ARG A 71 0.30 8.12 -8.43
CA ARG A 71 1.00 6.84 -8.59
C ARG A 71 0.54 5.85 -7.52
N PRO A 72 0.40 4.54 -7.76
CA PRO A 72 0.77 3.82 -8.98
C PRO A 72 -0.31 3.78 -10.06
N LEU A 73 -1.54 4.25 -9.78
CA LEU A 73 -2.68 4.13 -10.69
C LEU A 73 -3.30 5.50 -10.95
N ASN A 74 -3.64 5.79 -12.20
CA ASN A 74 -4.51 6.92 -12.51
C ASN A 74 -5.97 6.48 -12.30
N LEU A 75 -6.63 7.07 -11.29
CA LEU A 75 -8.01 6.74 -10.95
C LEU A 75 -9.03 7.52 -11.78
N ASP A 76 -8.61 8.58 -12.48
CA ASP A 76 -9.52 9.56 -13.08
C ASP A 76 -9.72 9.35 -14.60
N ASP A 77 -8.83 8.60 -15.27
CA ASP A 77 -8.90 8.30 -16.71
C ASP A 77 -9.48 6.92 -17.04
N GLY A 78 -9.89 6.15 -16.02
CA GLY A 78 -10.43 4.79 -16.17
C GLY A 78 -9.38 3.69 -16.38
N SER A 79 -8.09 4.01 -16.51
CA SER A 79 -7.04 3.01 -16.73
C SER A 79 -6.84 2.08 -15.52
N ALA A 80 -7.00 2.59 -14.29
CA ALA A 80 -6.94 1.80 -13.07
C ALA A 80 -7.89 0.59 -13.09
N ASP A 81 -9.12 0.81 -13.54
CA ASP A 81 -10.15 -0.22 -13.58
C ASP A 81 -9.79 -1.33 -14.55
N VAL A 82 -9.28 -0.96 -15.73
CA VAL A 82 -8.81 -1.91 -16.74
C VAL A 82 -7.70 -2.80 -16.17
N HIS A 83 -6.74 -2.22 -15.45
CA HIS A 83 -5.65 -2.97 -14.85
C HIS A 83 -6.12 -3.88 -13.70
N LEU A 84 -6.95 -3.37 -12.78
CA LEU A 84 -7.46 -4.14 -11.64
C LEU A 84 -8.38 -5.28 -12.11
N ALA A 85 -9.26 -5.04 -13.09
CA ALA A 85 -10.09 -6.07 -13.70
C ALA A 85 -9.25 -7.18 -14.33
N ARG A 86 -8.20 -6.81 -15.08
CA ARG A 86 -7.28 -7.76 -15.70
C ARG A 86 -6.59 -8.64 -14.67
N LEU A 87 -6.01 -8.03 -13.63
CA LEU A 87 -5.37 -8.76 -12.54
C LEU A 87 -6.32 -9.72 -11.84
N ARG A 88 -7.57 -9.30 -11.63
CA ARG A 88 -8.59 -10.16 -11.03
C ARG A 88 -8.95 -11.33 -11.95
N SER A 89 -9.06 -11.08 -13.26
CA SER A 89 -9.34 -12.12 -14.26
C SER A 89 -8.24 -13.18 -14.35
N TRP A 90 -6.99 -12.80 -14.06
CA TRP A 90 -5.86 -13.73 -13.96
C TRP A 90 -5.84 -14.55 -12.66
N GLY A 91 -6.80 -14.31 -11.76
CA GLY A 91 -6.95 -15.07 -10.51
C GLY A 91 -6.18 -14.51 -9.31
N PHE A 92 -5.59 -13.32 -9.42
CA PHE A 92 -4.99 -12.65 -8.27
C PHE A 92 -6.08 -12.16 -7.29
N ASN A 93 -5.81 -12.29 -6.00
CA ASN A 93 -6.71 -11.88 -4.92
C ASN A 93 -6.05 -11.02 -3.85
N PHE A 94 -4.74 -10.75 -4.00
CA PHE A 94 -3.94 -10.05 -3.01
C PHE A 94 -3.00 -9.04 -3.66
N ILE A 95 -2.84 -7.87 -3.05
CA ILE A 95 -1.92 -6.82 -3.51
C ILE A 95 -0.98 -6.46 -2.36
N ARG A 96 0.32 -6.47 -2.61
CA ARG A 96 1.32 -5.82 -1.76
C ARG A 96 1.48 -4.38 -2.25
N PHE A 97 0.94 -3.43 -1.51
CA PHE A 97 0.96 -2.01 -1.85
C PHE A 97 2.17 -1.36 -1.18
N ALA A 98 3.19 -1.03 -1.99
CA ALA A 98 4.44 -0.48 -1.49
C ALA A 98 4.39 1.06 -1.47
N PHE A 99 4.59 1.67 -0.32
CA PHE A 99 4.73 3.13 -0.15
C PHE A 99 5.99 3.42 0.67
N THR A 100 6.52 4.64 0.61
CA THR A 100 7.74 5.04 1.33
C THR A 100 7.38 5.99 2.48
N TRP A 101 8.28 6.14 3.45
CA TRP A 101 8.13 7.17 4.49
C TRP A 101 8.16 8.56 3.85
N GLU A 102 9.07 8.78 2.90
CA GLU A 102 9.14 10.01 2.12
C GLU A 102 7.79 10.37 1.50
N ALA A 103 7.04 9.43 0.93
CA ALA A 103 5.73 9.73 0.34
C ALA A 103 4.70 10.27 1.35
N ILE A 104 4.87 9.96 2.63
CA ILE A 104 3.97 10.38 3.71
C ILE A 104 4.45 11.66 4.40
N GLU A 105 5.77 11.85 4.54
CA GLU A 105 6.37 12.97 5.28
C GLU A 105 7.52 13.62 4.50
N HIS A 106 7.30 13.97 3.23
CA HIS A 106 8.34 14.54 2.37
C HIS A 106 8.76 15.96 2.79
N GLU A 107 7.93 16.70 3.53
CA GLU A 107 8.29 18.03 4.10
C GLU A 107 9.09 17.94 5.41
N GLY A 108 9.26 16.73 5.93
CA GLY A 108 9.98 16.43 7.17
C GLY A 108 9.10 15.82 8.27
N PRO A 109 9.72 15.40 9.39
CA PRO A 109 9.05 14.63 10.44
C PRO A 109 7.80 15.30 11.00
N GLY A 110 6.69 14.55 11.05
CA GLY A 110 5.41 15.03 11.59
C GLY A 110 4.63 15.98 10.68
N LYS A 111 5.14 16.28 9.48
CA LYS A 111 4.41 17.03 8.44
C LYS A 111 3.85 16.05 7.41
N TYR A 112 2.61 15.63 7.64
CA TYR A 112 1.94 14.64 6.81
C TYR A 112 1.44 15.21 5.48
N ASP A 113 1.74 14.53 4.39
CA ASP A 113 1.11 14.74 3.08
C ASP A 113 -0.31 14.12 3.08
N TYR A 114 -1.29 14.90 3.54
CA TYR A 114 -2.68 14.47 3.58
C TYR A 114 -3.29 14.23 2.20
N ASP A 115 -2.79 14.90 1.15
CA ASP A 115 -3.26 14.71 -0.21
C ASP A 115 -2.84 13.33 -0.73
N TYR A 116 -1.58 12.93 -0.48
CA TYR A 116 -1.10 11.58 -0.77
C TYR A 116 -1.84 10.51 0.04
N ILE A 117 -2.10 10.76 1.33
CA ILE A 117 -2.88 9.83 2.16
C ILE A 117 -4.31 9.67 1.59
N ALA A 118 -4.99 10.77 1.27
CA ALA A 118 -6.34 10.76 0.71
C ALA A 118 -6.39 10.02 -0.64
N TYR A 119 -5.44 10.30 -1.52
CA TYR A 119 -5.29 9.60 -2.79
C TYR A 119 -5.01 8.10 -2.59
N THR A 120 -4.13 7.72 -1.65
CA THR A 120 -3.84 6.31 -1.33
C THR A 120 -5.10 5.59 -0.84
N VAL A 121 -5.91 6.23 0.03
CA VAL A 121 -7.19 5.68 0.47
C VAL A 121 -8.14 5.44 -0.70
N ARG A 122 -8.20 6.35 -1.68
CA ARG A 122 -8.99 6.14 -2.92
C ARG A 122 -8.51 4.92 -3.69
N VAL A 123 -7.19 4.74 -3.86
CA VAL A 123 -6.61 3.57 -4.54
C VAL A 123 -6.99 2.27 -3.79
N LEU A 124 -6.83 2.24 -2.47
CA LEU A 124 -7.16 1.07 -1.65
C LEU A 124 -8.65 0.71 -1.71
N ARG A 125 -9.54 1.72 -1.72
CA ARG A 125 -10.98 1.51 -1.93
C ARG A 125 -11.24 0.91 -3.30
N ARG A 126 -10.58 1.39 -4.35
CA ARG A 126 -10.73 0.82 -5.69
C ARG A 126 -10.24 -0.63 -5.75
N CYS A 127 -9.09 -0.95 -5.16
CA CYS A 127 -8.63 -2.34 -5.04
C CYS A 127 -9.67 -3.22 -4.32
N LYS A 128 -10.33 -2.71 -3.28
CA LYS A 128 -11.40 -3.42 -2.57
C LYS A 128 -12.61 -3.67 -3.47
N ASP A 129 -13.01 -2.72 -4.31
CA ASP A 129 -14.14 -2.87 -5.25
C ASP A 129 -13.91 -4.05 -6.21
N PHE A 130 -12.66 -4.30 -6.62
CA PHE A 130 -12.28 -5.45 -7.45
C PHE A 130 -12.00 -6.74 -6.65
N GLY A 131 -12.26 -6.74 -5.34
CA GLY A 131 -12.16 -7.92 -4.48
C GLY A 131 -10.73 -8.31 -4.09
N PHE A 132 -9.79 -7.36 -4.12
CA PHE A 132 -8.44 -7.57 -3.60
C PHE A 132 -8.38 -7.32 -2.09
N ARG A 133 -7.60 -8.15 -1.39
CA ARG A 133 -7.06 -7.81 -0.07
C ARG A 133 -5.71 -7.12 -0.28
N VAL A 134 -5.41 -6.11 0.54
CA VAL A 134 -4.18 -5.33 0.41
C VAL A 134 -3.33 -5.45 1.66
N TYR A 135 -2.05 -5.74 1.47
CA TYR A 135 -1.01 -5.60 2.49
C TYR A 135 -0.28 -4.28 2.28
N MET A 136 -0.41 -3.40 3.27
CA MET A 136 0.30 -2.13 3.32
C MET A 136 1.76 -2.41 3.64
N ASN A 137 2.65 -2.00 2.75
CA ASN A 137 4.07 -2.22 2.89
C ASN A 137 4.82 -0.87 2.92
N PRO A 138 5.20 -0.40 4.12
CA PRO A 138 6.24 0.62 4.25
C PRO A 138 7.53 0.04 3.68
N HIS A 139 7.99 0.56 2.55
CA HIS A 139 9.08 0.04 1.76
C HIS A 139 10.28 1.00 1.82
N GLN A 140 11.47 0.42 1.71
CA GLN A 140 12.68 1.14 1.35
C GLN A 140 13.53 0.27 0.41
N ASP A 141 14.32 0.90 -0.43
CA ASP A 141 15.43 0.31 -1.15
C ASP A 141 16.62 1.21 -0.87
N VAL A 142 17.75 0.67 -0.39
CA VAL A 142 18.96 1.48 -0.14
C VAL A 142 18.67 2.78 0.62
N TRP A 143 17.89 2.70 1.70
CA TRP A 143 17.56 3.82 2.61
C TRP A 143 16.69 4.95 2.02
N SER A 144 17.20 5.75 1.10
CA SER A 144 16.59 6.98 0.59
C SER A 144 16.96 7.24 -0.88
N ARG A 145 16.22 8.11 -1.57
CA ARG A 145 16.60 8.61 -2.92
C ARG A 145 18.00 9.21 -2.94
N PHE A 146 18.42 9.77 -1.81
CA PHE A 146 19.71 10.43 -1.60
C PHE A 146 20.90 9.48 -1.44
N SER A 147 20.63 8.19 -1.29
CA SER A 147 21.62 7.11 -1.35
C SER A 147 21.45 6.23 -2.59
N GLY A 148 20.74 6.75 -3.61
CA GLY A 148 20.45 6.02 -4.86
C GLY A 148 19.23 5.09 -4.77
N GLY A 149 18.46 5.17 -3.69
CA GLY A 149 17.37 4.28 -3.30
C GLY A 149 16.00 4.93 -3.20
N SER A 150 15.18 4.50 -2.25
CA SER A 150 13.89 5.07 -1.87
C SER A 150 13.54 4.65 -0.44
N GLY A 151 12.71 5.40 0.29
CA GLY A 151 12.28 4.98 1.62
C GLY A 151 12.15 6.15 2.57
N ALA A 152 13.21 6.45 3.30
CA ALA A 152 13.29 7.60 4.18
C ALA A 152 13.30 8.91 3.38
N PRO A 153 12.67 9.99 3.90
CA PRO A 153 12.98 11.34 3.44
C PRO A 153 14.47 11.64 3.70
N TYR A 154 14.96 12.73 3.08
CA TYR A 154 16.35 13.18 3.11
C TYR A 154 17.03 13.07 4.48
#